data_AF-Q1ATH9-F1
#
_entry.id   AF-Q1ATH9-F1
#
_cell.length_a   1.000
_cell.length_b   1.000
_cell.length_c   1.000
_cell.angle_alpha   90.00
_cell.angle_beta   90.00
_cell.angle_gamma   90.00
#
_symmetry.space_group_name_H-M   'P 1'
#
loop_
_entity.id
_entity.type
_entity.pdbx_description
1 polymer ?
#
loop_
_entity_poly.entity_id
_entity_poly.type
_entity_poly.pdbx_seq_one_letter_code
_entity_poly.pdbx_strand_id
1 'polypeptide(L)'
;MAGEGKAPEGWPEGVSAEPPGEGFALYRHREAGRFEHWHGYYWARRRGSGDYEVWSVPGYPGGRPVPCGVFPAEGFERRYERCGPP
;
A
#
# COMPACT_ATOMS: atom_id res chain seq x y z
N MET A 1 -10.72 -9.30 -17.70
CA MET A 1 -11.45 -9.62 -16.46
C MET A 1 -10.48 -9.35 -15.32
N ALA A 2 -10.47 -8.13 -14.77
CA ALA A 2 -9.68 -7.83 -13.58
C ALA A 2 -10.41 -8.51 -12.40
N GLY A 3 -9.76 -9.47 -11.75
CA GLY A 3 -10.35 -10.16 -10.61
C GLY A 3 -10.56 -9.17 -9.46
N GLU A 4 -11.77 -9.13 -8.92
CA GLU A 4 -12.06 -8.45 -7.66
C GLU A 4 -11.31 -9.18 -6.54
N GLY A 5 -10.07 -8.76 -6.30
CA GLY A 5 -9.33 -9.16 -5.12
C GLY A 5 -10.07 -8.68 -3.88
N LYS A 6 -10.29 -9.56 -2.92
CA LYS A 6 -10.93 -9.23 -1.65
C LYS A 6 -10.01 -8.28 -0.90
N ALA A 7 -10.52 -7.09 -0.57
CA ALA A 7 -9.78 -6.14 0.23
C ALA A 7 -9.30 -6.77 1.55
N PRO A 8 -8.07 -6.46 2.02
CA PRO A 8 -7.53 -7.05 3.24
C PRO A 8 -8.36 -6.66 4.47
N GLU A 9 -8.22 -7.43 5.54
CA GLU A 9 -8.93 -7.17 6.80
C GLU A 9 -8.59 -5.78 7.36
N GLY A 10 -9.61 -5.00 7.72
CA GLY A 10 -9.47 -3.61 8.16
C GLY A 10 -9.26 -2.59 7.03
N TRP A 11 -9.46 -2.99 5.77
CA TRP A 11 -9.50 -2.04 4.65
C TRP A 11 -10.69 -1.08 4.79
N PRO A 12 -10.51 0.22 4.53
CA PRO A 12 -11.62 1.17 4.66
C PRO A 12 -12.71 0.87 3.61
N GLU A 13 -13.96 0.87 4.07
CA GLU A 13 -15.11 0.52 3.24
C GLU A 13 -15.25 1.50 2.05
N GLY A 14 -15.46 0.96 0.85
CA GLY A 14 -15.61 1.75 -0.38
C GLY A 14 -14.31 2.32 -0.99
N VAL A 15 -13.14 2.06 -0.38
CA VAL A 15 -11.84 2.43 -0.97
C VAL A 15 -11.46 1.46 -2.08
N SER A 16 -11.16 1.98 -3.27
CA SER A 16 -10.62 1.16 -4.36
C SER A 16 -9.23 0.64 -3.98
N ALA A 17 -9.08 -0.69 -3.99
CA ALA A 17 -7.81 -1.40 -3.80
C ALA A 17 -7.02 -1.55 -5.11
N GLU A 18 -7.28 -0.70 -6.10
CA GLU A 18 -6.53 -0.76 -7.36
C GLU A 18 -5.12 -0.19 -7.16
N PRO A 19 -4.08 -0.92 -7.60
CA PRO A 19 -2.73 -0.42 -7.58
C PRO A 19 -2.56 0.75 -8.57
N PRO A 20 -1.59 1.67 -8.34
CA PRO A 20 -1.28 2.77 -9.26
C PRO A 20 -0.82 2.32 -10.65
N GLY A 21 -0.37 1.07 -10.78
CA GLY A 21 0.11 0.49 -12.03
C GLY A 21 0.74 -0.89 -11.83
N GLU A 22 1.39 -1.40 -12.87
CA GLU A 22 2.04 -2.70 -12.85
C GLU A 22 3.21 -2.77 -11.84
N GLY A 23 3.34 -3.92 -11.19
CA GLY A 23 4.43 -4.22 -10.27
C GLY A 23 4.27 -3.65 -8.86
N PHE A 24 3.18 -2.94 -8.58
CA PHE A 24 2.82 -2.54 -7.23
C PHE A 24 2.20 -3.71 -6.47
N ALA A 25 2.65 -3.88 -5.24
CA ALA A 25 2.02 -4.74 -4.25
C ALA A 25 1.60 -3.92 -3.05
N LEU A 26 0.64 -4.44 -2.28
CA LEU A 26 0.18 -3.79 -1.08
C LEU A 26 1.13 -4.11 0.08
N TYR A 27 1.43 -3.08 0.87
CA TYR A 27 2.22 -3.19 2.09
C TYR A 27 1.48 -2.53 3.24
N ARG A 28 1.66 -3.07 4.44
CA ARG A 28 1.18 -2.48 5.68
C ARG A 28 2.36 -2.11 6.58
N HIS A 29 2.32 -0.93 7.18
CA HIS A 29 3.28 -0.57 8.20
C HIS A 29 3.07 -1.45 9.43
N ARG A 30 4.15 -1.95 10.03
CA ARG A 30 4.11 -2.85 11.19
C ARG A 30 3.48 -2.22 12.44
N GLU A 31 3.55 -0.89 12.55
CA GLU A 31 2.88 -0.11 13.61
C GLU A 31 1.49 0.41 13.22
N ALA A 32 0.89 -0.07 12.12
CA ALA A 32 -0.48 0.27 11.76
C ALA A 32 -1.46 -0.08 12.89
N GLY A 33 -2.45 0.76 13.14
CA GLY A 33 -3.39 0.61 14.27
C GLY A 33 -2.87 1.13 15.61
N ARG A 34 -1.60 1.60 15.70
CA ARG A 34 -1.10 2.34 16.87
C ARG A 34 -1.73 3.73 17.01
N PHE A 35 -2.17 4.31 15.90
CA PHE A 35 -2.83 5.62 15.84
C PHE A 35 -4.23 5.44 15.23
N GLU A 36 -5.26 5.95 15.91
CA GLU A 36 -6.69 5.75 15.56
C GLU A 36 -7.07 6.15 14.13
N HIS A 37 -6.28 7.00 13.47
CA HIS A 37 -6.58 7.51 12.13
C HIS A 37 -5.55 7.12 11.07
N TRP A 38 -4.69 6.14 11.35
CA TRP A 38 -3.69 5.67 10.40
C TRP A 38 -3.81 4.17 10.16
N HIS A 39 -4.41 3.83 9.02
CA HIS A 39 -4.56 2.45 8.55
C HIS A 39 -3.21 1.81 8.14
N GLY A 40 -2.21 2.63 7.80
CA GLY A 40 -0.84 2.18 7.52
C GLY A 40 -0.63 1.40 6.22
N TYR A 41 -1.62 1.39 5.32
CA TYR A 41 -1.53 0.73 4.02
C TYR A 41 -0.94 1.64 2.96
N TYR A 42 -0.04 1.07 2.15
CA TYR A 42 0.63 1.75 1.04
C TYR A 42 0.82 0.80 -0.13
N TRP A 43 0.76 1.32 -1.35
CA TRP A 43 1.23 0.62 -2.53
C TRP A 43 2.73 0.81 -2.64
N ALA A 44 3.48 -0.27 -2.86
CA ALA A 44 4.90 -0.16 -3.14
C ALA A 44 5.35 -1.09 -4.26
N ARG A 45 6.29 -0.58 -5.05
CA ARG A 45 6.96 -1.28 -6.15
C ARG A 45 8.46 -1.18 -5.92
N ARG A 46 9.16 -2.32 -6.00
CA ARG A 46 10.62 -2.31 -6.00
C ARG A 46 11.15 -1.83 -7.35
N ARG A 47 12.07 -0.88 -7.34
CA ARG A 47 12.72 -0.32 -8.53
C ARG A 47 13.99 -1.12 -8.86
N GLY A 48 14.56 -0.88 -10.04
CA GLY A 48 15.84 -1.48 -10.46
C GLY A 48 17.02 -1.17 -9.52
N SER A 49 16.97 -0.04 -8.78
CA SER A 49 17.98 0.27 -7.74
C SER A 49 17.84 -0.59 -6.48
N GLY A 50 16.74 -1.31 -6.31
CA GLY A 50 16.39 -2.03 -5.09
C GLY A 50 15.50 -1.24 -4.14
N ASP A 51 15.43 0.09 -4.27
CA ASP A 51 14.56 0.96 -3.47
C ASP A 51 13.08 0.79 -3.83
N TYR A 52 12.20 1.29 -2.96
CA TYR A 52 10.76 1.20 -3.15
C TYR A 52 10.19 2.56 -3.56
N GLU A 53 9.48 2.57 -4.69
CA GLU A 53 8.53 3.64 -4.99
C GLU A 53 7.25 3.37 -4.18
N VAL A 54 6.78 4.37 -3.45
CA VAL A 54 5.64 4.23 -2.53
C VAL A 54 4.54 5.22 -2.91
N TRP A 55 3.30 4.73 -2.89
CA TRP A 55 2.08 5.50 -3.15
C TRP A 55 1.07 5.28 -2.03
N SER A 56 0.23 6.28 -1.80
CA SER A 56 -0.79 6.23 -0.76
C SER A 56 -1.91 5.24 -1.11
N VAL A 57 -2.55 4.72 -0.08
CA VAL A 57 -3.90 4.16 -0.17
C VAL A 57 -4.86 5.23 0.38
N PRO A 58 -5.82 5.73 -0.41
CA PRO A 58 -6.80 6.70 0.07
C PRO A 58 -7.68 6.10 1.17
N GLY A 59 -7.99 6.87 2.22
CA GLY A 59 -8.90 6.43 3.29
C GLY A 59 -10.38 6.67 3.02
N TYR A 60 -10.76 7.02 1.78
CA TYR A 60 -12.12 7.42 1.42
C TYR A 60 -12.54 6.90 0.03
N PRO A 61 -13.85 6.69 -0.21
CA PRO A 61 -14.34 6.18 -1.49
C PRO A 61 -14.02 7.08 -2.69
N GLY A 62 -13.63 6.47 -3.81
CA GLY A 62 -13.31 7.17 -5.06
C GLY A 62 -11.99 7.96 -5.05
N GLY A 63 -11.23 7.93 -3.95
CA GLY A 63 -9.88 8.49 -3.90
C GLY A 63 -8.93 7.78 -4.86
N ARG A 64 -7.92 8.50 -5.35
CA ARG A 64 -6.84 7.94 -6.17
C ARG A 64 -5.54 7.90 -5.38
N PRO A 65 -4.72 6.85 -5.54
CA PRO A 65 -3.37 6.82 -4.99
C PRO A 65 -2.58 8.06 -5.40
N VAL A 66 -1.79 8.62 -4.48
CA VAL A 66 -0.85 9.71 -4.78
C VAL A 66 0.59 9.27 -4.48
N PRO A 67 1.60 9.74 -5.24
CA PRO A 67 2.99 9.42 -4.97
C PRO A 67 3.43 9.92 -3.59
N CYS A 68 4.05 9.05 -2.79
CA CYS A 68 4.63 9.38 -1.49
C CYS A 68 6.16 9.49 -1.52
N GLY A 69 6.80 9.07 -2.61
CA GLY A 69 8.24 9.19 -2.84
C GLY A 69 8.95 7.85 -3.01
N VAL A 70 10.28 7.89 -2.94
CA VAL A 70 11.15 6.72 -3.05
C VAL A 70 11.88 6.52 -1.73
N PHE A 71 11.81 5.29 -1.20
CA PHE A 71 12.34 4.92 0.10
C PHE A 71 13.46 3.87 -0.03
N PRO A 72 14.56 4.01 0.73
CA PRO A 72 15.62 3.01 0.75
C PRO A 72 15.09 1.63 1.13
N ALA A 73 15.55 0.60 0.44
CA ALA A 73 15.11 -0.78 0.61
C ALA A 73 15.10 -1.24 2.07
N GLU A 74 16.26 -1.11 2.75
CA GLU A 74 16.44 -1.58 4.13
C GLU A 74 15.47 -0.89 5.11
N GLY A 75 15.29 0.42 4.96
CA GLY A 75 14.39 1.19 5.80
C GLY A 75 12.92 0.86 5.56
N PHE A 76 12.57 0.52 4.32
CA PHE A 76 11.22 0.13 3.95
C PHE A 76 10.90 -1.28 4.46
N GLU A 77 11.72 -2.27 4.15
CA GLU A 77 11.50 -3.68 4.52
C GLU A 77 11.50 -3.91 6.03
N ARG A 78 12.24 -3.09 6.79
CA ARG A 78 12.18 -3.10 8.26
C ARG A 78 10.83 -2.66 8.81
N ARG A 79 10.16 -1.71 8.15
CA ARG A 79 8.96 -1.04 8.68
C ARG A 79 7.66 -1.54 8.07
N TYR A 80 7.73 -2.11 6.89
CA TYR A 80 6.58 -2.53 6.12
C TYR A 80 6.62 -4.03 5.86
N GLU A 81 5.45 -4.66 5.91
CA GLU A 81 5.26 -6.04 5.53
C GLU A 81 4.38 -6.11 4.29
N ARG A 82 4.74 -6.99 3.35
CA ARG A 82 3.93 -7.22 2.16
C ARG A 82 2.66 -7.93 2.57
N CYS A 83 1.52 -7.37 2.20
CA CYS A 83 0.24 -8.04 2.38
C CYS A 83 0.12 -9.16 1.33
N GLY A 84 -0.63 -10.22 1.67
CA GLY A 84 -1.04 -11.21 0.67
C GLY A 84 -1.78 -10.53 -0.49
N PRO A 85 -1.90 -11.20 -1.65
CA PRO A 85 -2.74 -10.67 -2.72
C PRO A 85 -4.14 -10.37 -2.16
N PRO A 86 -4.77 -9.24 -2.54
CA PRO A 86 -6.21 -9.11 -2.34
C PRO A 86 -6.93 -10.24 -3.07
#